data_AF-A0A5J6PJ07-F1
#
_entry.id   AF-A0A5J6PJ07-F1
#
_cell.length_a   1.000
_cell.length_b   1.000
_cell.length_c   1.000
_cell.angle_alpha   90.00
_cell.angle_beta   90.00
_cell.angle_gamma   90.00
#
_symmetry.space_group_name_H-M   'P 1'
#
loop_
_entity.id
_entity.type
_entity.pdbx_description
1 polymer ?
#
loop_
_entity_poly.entity_id
_entity_poly.type
_entity_poly.pdbx_seq_one_letter_code
_entity_poly.pdbx_strand_id
1 'polypeptide(L)'
;MNDPACLHSSQKAARQFVYRNMLRLINNGELTRIVVESGWPLYRLTPRFKALGGASVKAAASLATQDKTTVTKDSPRQSLQERLNRHKLEMLSAMGETEEYDAICNEMPELRDDVQPLYNQSRDKCSRLLGRVKALESLLARETGLAQ
;
A
#
# COMPACT_ATOMS: atom_id res chain seq x y z
N MET A 1 -21.90 3.49 -20.78
CA MET A 1 -20.73 2.89 -21.44
C MET A 1 -20.24 3.87 -22.46
N ASN A 2 -19.26 4.70 -22.12
CA ASN A 2 -18.42 5.50 -23.03
C ASN A 2 -17.54 6.35 -22.12
N ASP A 3 -16.70 5.66 -21.34
CA ASP A 3 -15.55 6.32 -20.73
C ASP A 3 -14.53 6.49 -21.86
N PRO A 4 -14.05 7.71 -22.15
CA PRO A 4 -13.04 7.94 -23.19
C PRO A 4 -11.71 7.21 -22.95
N ALA A 5 -11.47 6.69 -21.74
CA ALA A 5 -10.32 5.84 -21.44
C ALA A 5 -10.55 4.34 -21.73
N CYS A 6 -11.77 3.93 -22.09
CA CYS A 6 -12.08 2.53 -22.39
C CYS A 6 -11.58 2.13 -23.78
N LEU A 7 -10.47 1.39 -23.83
CA LEU A 7 -9.86 0.87 -25.07
C LEU A 7 -10.67 -0.24 -25.77
N HIS A 8 -11.84 -0.60 -25.26
CA HIS A 8 -12.64 -1.71 -25.77
C HIS A 8 -13.92 -1.23 -26.44
N SER A 9 -14.15 -1.70 -27.67
CA SER A 9 -15.30 -1.31 -28.52
C SER A 9 -16.66 -1.78 -28.02
N SER A 10 -16.71 -2.69 -27.04
CA SER A 10 -17.97 -3.15 -26.43
C SER A 10 -17.74 -3.80 -25.06
N GLN A 11 -18.81 -3.92 -24.26
CA GLN A 11 -18.77 -4.66 -23.00
C GLN A 11 -18.34 -6.12 -23.20
N LYS A 12 -18.77 -6.75 -24.30
CA LYS A 12 -18.39 -8.12 -24.65
C LYS A 12 -16.88 -8.21 -24.89
N ALA A 13 -16.32 -7.28 -25.67
CA ALA A 13 -14.89 -7.23 -25.96
C ALA A 13 -14.06 -7.01 -24.68
N ALA A 14 -14.48 -6.10 -23.80
CA ALA A 14 -13.83 -5.87 -22.50
C ALA A 14 -13.85 -7.13 -21.62
N ARG A 15 -15.02 -7.79 -21.50
CA ARG A 15 -15.16 -9.04 -20.74
C ARG A 15 -14.25 -10.14 -21.28
N GLN A 16 -14.19 -10.32 -22.60
CA GLN A 16 -13.31 -11.30 -23.24
C GLN A 16 -11.83 -10.99 -23.01
N PHE A 17 -11.45 -9.71 -23.07
CA PHE A 17 -10.09 -9.27 -22.79
C PHE A 17 -9.68 -9.59 -21.34
N VAL A 18 -10.50 -9.21 -20.36
CA VAL A 18 -10.24 -9.50 -18.94
C VAL A 18 -10.15 -11.01 -18.73
N TYR A 19 -11.12 -11.78 -19.26
CA TYR A 19 -11.15 -13.23 -19.10
C TYR A 19 -9.89 -13.91 -19.66
N ARG A 20 -9.48 -13.56 -20.89
CA ARG A 20 -8.26 -14.12 -21.51
C ARG A 20 -7.01 -13.76 -20.72
N ASN A 21 -6.93 -12.55 -20.18
CA ASN A 21 -5.80 -12.14 -19.34
C ASN A 21 -5.79 -12.89 -18.00
N MET A 22 -6.95 -13.05 -17.35
CA MET A 22 -7.05 -13.85 -16.11
C MET A 22 -6.61 -15.29 -16.34
N LEU A 23 -7.08 -15.93 -17.42
CA LEU A 23 -6.63 -17.28 -17.79
C LEU A 23 -5.13 -17.35 -18.03
N ARG A 24 -4.55 -16.37 -18.74
CA ARG A 24 -3.10 -16.30 -18.97
C ARG A 24 -2.33 -16.24 -17.65
N LEU A 25 -2.76 -15.39 -16.71
CA LEU A 25 -2.12 -15.26 -15.39
C LEU A 25 -2.25 -16.55 -14.57
N ILE A 26 -3.39 -17.25 -14.65
CA ILE A 26 -3.60 -18.53 -13.96
C ILE A 26 -2.69 -19.61 -14.54
N ASN A 27 -2.64 -19.74 -15.87
CA ASN A 27 -1.79 -20.72 -16.56
C ASN A 27 -0.30 -20.48 -16.26
N ASN A 28 0.11 -19.23 -16.10
CA ASN A 28 1.47 -18.85 -15.71
C ASN A 28 1.74 -19.04 -14.20
N GLY A 29 0.74 -19.44 -13.40
CA GLY A 29 0.85 -19.54 -11.95
C GLY A 29 1.08 -18.19 -11.27
N GLU A 30 0.71 -17.09 -11.93
CA GLU A 30 0.82 -15.71 -11.45
C GLU A 30 -0.44 -15.29 -10.66
N LEU A 31 -1.58 -15.90 -10.97
CA LEU A 31 -2.86 -15.68 -10.28
C LEU A 31 -3.43 -17.03 -9.82
N THR A 32 -3.92 -17.08 -8.58
CA THR A 32 -4.60 -18.27 -8.02
C THR A 32 -6.03 -17.95 -7.67
N ARG A 33 -6.95 -18.84 -8.01
CA ARG A 33 -8.35 -18.77 -7.55
C ARG A 33 -8.44 -19.21 -6.10
N ILE A 34 -9.05 -18.39 -5.25
CA ILE A 34 -9.37 -18.75 -3.87
C ILE A 34 -10.72 -19.47 -3.90
N VAL A 35 -10.78 -20.69 -3.38
CA VAL A 35 -12.04 -21.39 -3.15
C VAL A 35 -12.70 -20.74 -1.94
N VAL A 36 -13.88 -20.17 -2.17
CA VAL A 36 -14.73 -19.60 -1.11
C VAL A 36 -16.01 -20.43 -1.10
N GLU A 37 -16.46 -20.84 0.08
CA GLU A 37 -17.62 -21.71 0.27
C GLU A 37 -18.93 -21.07 -0.21
N SER A 38 -19.01 -19.74 -0.22
CA SER A 38 -20.14 -18.99 -0.77
C SER A 38 -19.72 -17.61 -1.28
N GLY A 39 -20.12 -17.25 -2.49
CA GLY A 39 -19.95 -15.90 -3.04
C GLY A 39 -19.27 -15.83 -4.41
N TRP A 40 -18.86 -14.61 -4.79
CA TRP A 40 -18.15 -14.36 -6.04
C TRP A 40 -16.73 -14.96 -5.99
N PRO A 41 -16.21 -15.48 -7.12
CA PRO A 41 -14.85 -16.02 -7.16
C PRO A 41 -13.82 -14.96 -6.79
N LEU A 42 -13.04 -15.22 -5.73
CA LEU A 42 -11.89 -14.40 -5.38
C LEU A 42 -10.63 -14.91 -6.07
N TYR A 43 -9.77 -13.97 -6.47
CA TYR A 43 -8.48 -14.26 -7.06
C TYR A 43 -7.38 -13.55 -6.28
N ARG A 44 -6.25 -14.23 -6.10
CA ARG A 44 -5.07 -13.72 -5.40
C ARG A 44 -3.87 -13.71 -6.34
N LEU A 45 -3.17 -12.58 -6.36
CA LEU A 45 -1.86 -12.48 -7.02
C LEU A 45 -0.82 -13.28 -6.24
N THR A 46 -0.06 -14.10 -6.94
CA THR A 46 0.98 -14.94 -6.35
C THR A 46 2.30 -14.18 -6.24
N PRO A 47 3.28 -14.69 -5.48
CA PRO A 47 4.65 -14.17 -5.49
C PRO A 47 5.29 -14.18 -6.88
N ARG A 48 4.91 -15.09 -7.80
CA ARG A 48 5.42 -15.12 -9.18
C ARG A 48 5.03 -13.87 -9.97
N PHE A 49 3.80 -13.39 -9.77
CA PHE A 49 3.36 -12.12 -10.38
C PHE A 49 4.19 -10.94 -9.87
N LYS A 50 4.47 -10.90 -8.56
CA LYS A 50 5.32 -9.85 -7.96
C LYS A 50 6.76 -9.94 -8.45
N ALA A 51 7.27 -11.16 -8.66
CA ALA A 51 8.57 -11.40 -9.25
C ALA A 51 8.62 -10.94 -10.72
N LEU A 52 7.56 -11.12 -11.51
CA LEU A 52 7.48 -10.57 -12.88
C LEU A 52 7.55 -9.04 -12.91
N GLY A 53 6.90 -8.39 -11.94
CA GLY A 53 6.97 -6.94 -11.75
C GLY A 53 8.37 -6.42 -11.41
N GLY A 54 9.23 -7.27 -10.81
CA GLY A 54 10.65 -6.99 -10.55
C GLY A 54 11.62 -7.52 -11.63
N ALA A 55 11.21 -8.50 -12.44
CA ALA A 55 12.05 -9.23 -13.38
C ALA A 55 12.10 -8.63 -14.80
N SER A 56 11.45 -7.49 -15.05
CA SER A 56 11.67 -6.72 -16.29
C SER A 56 12.89 -5.79 -16.24
N VAL A 57 13.79 -5.92 -15.25
CA VAL A 57 15.11 -5.27 -15.38
C VAL A 57 16.31 -6.15 -15.01
N LYS A 58 16.32 -7.04 -14.00
CA LYS A 58 17.61 -7.64 -13.59
C LYS A 58 17.57 -9.08 -13.05
N ALA A 59 17.37 -10.07 -13.91
CA ALA A 59 17.71 -11.46 -13.59
C ALA A 59 18.14 -12.27 -14.82
N ALA A 60 19.35 -12.00 -15.31
CA ALA A 60 20.26 -13.01 -15.84
C ALA A 60 21.51 -13.01 -14.96
N ALA A 61 21.38 -13.41 -13.70
CA ALA A 61 22.49 -13.85 -12.87
C ALA A 61 21.93 -14.48 -11.61
N SER A 62 22.11 -15.80 -11.56
CA SER A 62 21.55 -16.71 -10.58
C SER A 62 22.53 -16.95 -9.42
N LEU A 63 21.94 -17.31 -8.28
CA LEU A 63 22.43 -18.25 -7.25
C LEU A 63 23.82 -18.01 -6.62
N ALA A 64 23.80 -17.53 -5.37
CA ALA A 64 24.68 -18.04 -4.32
C ALA A 64 23.95 -18.04 -2.97
N THR A 65 24.22 -19.09 -2.22
CA THR A 65 23.66 -19.49 -0.93
C THR A 65 24.04 -18.54 0.21
N GLN A 66 23.23 -18.59 1.27
CA GLN A 66 23.47 -18.18 2.66
C GLN A 66 23.10 -16.75 3.06
N ASP A 67 22.37 -16.76 4.18
CA ASP A 67 22.29 -15.83 5.29
C ASP A 67 23.17 -14.57 5.20
N LYS A 68 22.63 -13.48 5.76
CA LYS A 68 23.21 -12.12 5.85
C LYS A 68 22.73 -11.14 4.77
N THR A 69 21.81 -10.27 5.21
CA THR A 69 21.91 -8.81 5.05
C THR A 69 22.51 -8.33 3.72
N THR A 70 21.69 -8.24 2.69
CA THR A 70 21.98 -7.42 1.51
C THR A 70 20.76 -6.53 1.33
N VAL A 71 20.66 -5.37 1.99
CA VAL A 71 21.18 -4.11 1.44
C VAL A 71 21.26 -4.20 -0.09
N THR A 72 20.11 -4.41 -0.73
CA THR A 72 19.89 -3.79 -2.01
C THR A 72 20.22 -2.33 -1.79
N LYS A 73 21.07 -1.75 -2.65
CA LYS A 73 21.11 -0.29 -2.78
C LYS A 73 19.72 0.13 -3.24
N ASP A 74 18.77 0.19 -2.31
CA ASP A 74 17.64 1.09 -2.44
C ASP A 74 18.30 2.41 -2.74
N SER A 75 17.97 2.98 -3.89
CA SER A 75 18.33 4.37 -4.12
C SER A 75 17.91 5.12 -2.85
N PRO A 76 18.75 5.99 -2.27
CA PRO A 76 18.41 6.70 -1.03
C PRO A 76 16.99 7.29 -1.08
N ARG A 77 16.58 7.72 -2.27
CA ARG A 77 15.24 8.13 -2.65
C ARG A 77 14.14 7.07 -2.44
N GLN A 78 14.30 5.83 -2.91
CA GLN A 78 13.34 4.74 -2.67
C GLN A 78 13.16 4.47 -1.18
N SER A 79 14.26 4.39 -0.42
CA SER A 79 14.21 4.24 1.04
C SER A 79 13.45 5.39 1.71
N LEU A 80 13.64 6.64 1.25
CA LEU A 80 12.90 7.79 1.77
C LEU A 80 11.40 7.71 1.41
N GLN A 81 11.06 7.26 0.20
CA GLN A 81 9.67 7.10 -0.25
C GLN A 81 8.94 6.01 0.53
N GLU A 82 9.59 4.88 0.80
CA GLU A 82 9.02 3.82 1.63
C GLU A 82 8.78 4.28 3.06
N ARG A 83 9.75 4.99 3.63
CA ARG A 83 9.63 5.58 4.96
C ARG A 83 8.51 6.63 5.02
N LEU A 84 8.33 7.42 3.96
CA LEU A 84 7.22 8.37 3.83
C LEU A 84 5.87 7.65 3.82
N ASN A 85 5.73 6.61 2.99
CA ASN A 85 4.49 5.83 2.90
C ASN A 85 4.14 5.15 4.22
N ARG A 86 5.13 4.60 4.92
CA ARG A 86 4.95 4.01 6.25
C ARG A 86 4.42 5.03 7.25
N HIS A 87 5.03 6.22 7.33
CA HIS A 87 4.56 7.25 8.25
C HIS A 87 3.18 7.80 7.90
N LYS A 88 2.82 7.89 6.60
CA LYS A 88 1.46 8.25 6.18
C LYS A 88 0.44 7.23 6.67
N LEU A 89 0.73 5.93 6.54
CA LEU A 89 -0.14 4.87 7.03
C LEU A 89 -0.30 4.92 8.55
N GLU A 90 0.82 5.02 9.29
CA GLU A 90 0.81 5.14 10.76
C GLU A 90 0.01 6.37 11.23
N MET A 91 0.10 7.48 10.48
CA MET A 91 -0.63 8.72 10.80
C MET A 91 -2.14 8.51 10.66
N LEU A 92 -2.59 7.86 9.59
CA LEU A 92 -4.00 7.53 9.40
C LEU A 92 -4.54 6.63 10.51
N SER A 93 -3.76 5.64 10.95
CA SER A 93 -4.14 4.79 12.09
C SER A 93 -4.27 5.60 13.38
N ALA A 94 -3.31 6.48 13.68
CA ALA A 94 -3.38 7.35 14.86
C ALA A 94 -4.56 8.36 14.77
N MET A 95 -4.91 8.83 13.57
CA MET A 95 -6.09 9.69 13.41
C MET A 95 -7.36 8.93 13.75
N GLY A 96 -7.52 7.70 13.25
CA GLY A 96 -8.66 6.84 13.61
C GLY A 96 -8.71 6.52 15.11
N GLU A 97 -7.56 6.22 15.74
CA GLU A 97 -7.48 6.07 17.19
C GLU A 97 -7.96 7.34 17.92
N THR A 98 -7.54 8.53 17.47
CA THR A 98 -7.91 9.81 18.08
C THR A 98 -9.41 10.09 17.94
N GLU A 99 -9.98 9.85 16.75
CA GLU A 99 -11.40 10.01 16.45
C GLU A 99 -12.26 9.07 17.30
N GLU A 100 -11.86 7.80 17.42
CA GLU A 100 -12.56 6.81 18.25
C GLU A 100 -12.52 7.18 19.74
N TYR A 101 -11.37 7.61 20.26
CA TYR A 101 -11.28 8.05 21.65
C TYR A 101 -12.13 9.29 21.94
N ASP A 102 -12.23 10.21 20.98
CA ASP A 102 -13.11 11.39 21.10
C ASP A 102 -14.59 10.97 21.11
N ALA A 103 -14.99 10.05 20.22
CA ALA A 103 -16.34 9.50 20.19
C ALA A 103 -16.70 8.80 21.52
N ILE A 104 -15.81 7.95 22.05
CA ILE A 104 -16.01 7.28 23.34
C ILE A 104 -16.14 8.29 24.48
N CYS A 105 -15.32 9.35 24.51
CA CYS A 105 -15.43 10.39 25.54
C CYS A 105 -16.77 11.14 25.51
N ASN A 106 -17.37 11.27 24.32
CA ASN A 106 -18.67 11.91 24.12
C ASN A 106 -19.83 10.97 24.47
N GLU A 107 -19.73 9.69 24.12
CA GLU A 107 -20.77 8.68 24.34
C GLU A 107 -20.82 8.16 25.78
N MET A 108 -19.65 8.00 26.41
CA MET A 108 -19.48 7.43 27.75
C MET A 108 -18.63 8.36 28.64
N PRO A 109 -19.19 9.48 29.15
CA PRO A 109 -18.46 10.45 29.93
C PRO A 109 -17.77 9.87 31.18
N GLU A 110 -18.28 8.78 31.73
CA GLU A 110 -17.71 8.05 32.87
C GLU A 110 -16.34 7.41 32.58
N LEU A 111 -16.02 7.13 31.31
CA LEU A 111 -14.73 6.58 30.89
C LEU A 111 -13.70 7.66 30.56
N ARG A 112 -14.06 8.94 30.65
CA ARG A 112 -13.18 10.04 30.19
C ARG A 112 -11.84 10.08 30.90
N ASP A 113 -11.79 9.83 32.21
CA ASP A 113 -10.53 9.88 32.95
C ASP A 113 -9.54 8.81 32.48
N ASP A 114 -10.03 7.65 32.02
CA ASP A 114 -9.22 6.55 31.49
C ASP A 114 -8.86 6.75 30.00
N VAL A 115 -9.79 7.32 29.22
CA VAL A 115 -9.65 7.48 27.75
C VAL A 115 -8.89 8.76 27.37
N GLN A 116 -9.03 9.84 28.14
CA GLN A 116 -8.41 11.13 27.86
C GLN A 116 -6.88 11.07 27.71
N PRO A 117 -6.13 10.29 28.52
CA PRO A 117 -4.70 10.05 28.30
C PRO A 117 -4.40 9.37 26.97
N LEU A 118 -5.21 8.39 26.55
CA LEU A 118 -5.04 7.67 25.27
C LEU A 118 -5.32 8.58 24.08
N TYR A 119 -6.37 9.40 24.17
CA TYR A 119 -6.66 10.47 23.20
C TYR A 119 -5.44 11.40 23.03
N ASN A 120 -4.91 11.91 24.16
CA ASN A 120 -3.77 12.82 24.14
C ASN A 120 -2.55 12.16 23.49
N GLN A 121 -2.27 10.90 23.84
CA GLN A 121 -1.17 10.14 23.25
C GLN A 121 -1.33 9.97 21.74
N SER A 122 -2.54 9.62 21.28
CA SER A 122 -2.81 9.40 19.87
C SER A 122 -2.73 10.69 19.05
N ARG A 123 -3.27 11.79 19.59
CA ARG A 123 -3.15 13.13 19.01
C ARG A 123 -1.70 13.60 18.91
N ASP A 124 -0.90 13.36 19.94
CA ASP A 124 0.53 13.69 19.94
C ASP A 124 1.30 12.83 18.93
N LYS A 125 0.96 11.54 18.81
CA LYS A 125 1.49 10.61 17.80
C LYS A 125 1.17 11.10 16.39
N CYS A 126 -0.07 11.49 16.11
CA CYS A 126 -0.48 12.14 14.85
C CYS A 126 0.38 13.36 14.53
N SER A 127 0.52 14.29 15.48
CA SER A 127 1.30 15.52 15.27
C SER A 127 2.77 15.23 14.94
N ARG A 128 3.39 14.26 15.64
CA ARG A 128 4.77 13.83 15.38
C ARG A 128 4.91 13.17 14.00
N LEU A 129 3.96 12.32 13.61
CA LEU A 129 3.96 11.65 12.32
C LEU A 129 3.79 12.65 11.18
N LEU A 130 2.89 13.62 11.32
CA LEU A 130 2.71 14.72 10.36
C LEU A 130 4.01 15.50 10.15
N GLY A 131 4.73 15.83 11.24
CA GLY A 131 6.04 16.48 11.15
C GLY A 131 7.06 15.65 10.36
N ARG A 132 7.10 14.32 10.59
CA ARG A 132 7.96 13.39 9.85
C ARG A 132 7.59 13.31 8.37
N VAL A 133 6.29 13.26 8.06
CA VAL A 133 5.77 13.26 6.68
C VAL A 133 6.21 14.53 5.96
N LYS A 134 5.95 15.71 6.54
CA LYS A 134 6.34 17.01 5.95
C LYS A 134 7.85 17.11 5.71
N ALA A 135 8.66 16.64 6.65
CA ALA A 135 10.12 16.64 6.51
C ALA A 135 10.58 15.77 5.32
N LEU A 136 10.01 14.57 5.18
CA LEU A 136 10.34 13.66 4.08
C LEU A 136 9.83 14.17 2.72
N GLU A 137 8.62 14.71 2.66
CA GLU A 137 8.07 15.33 1.44
C GLU A 137 8.92 16.52 1.00
N SER A 138 9.30 17.38 1.94
CA SER A 138 10.16 18.54 1.65
C SER A 138 11.53 18.11 1.13
N LEU A 139 12.13 17.06 1.70
CA LEU A 139 13.41 16.54 1.24
C LEU A 139 13.30 15.93 -0.17
N LEU A 140 12.29 15.08 -0.39
CA LEU A 140 12.06 14.40 -1.67
C LEU A 140 11.72 15.37 -2.81
N ALA A 141 11.02 16.47 -2.50
CA ALA A 141 10.69 17.53 -3.46
C ALA A 141 11.93 18.30 -3.93
N ARG A 142 12.88 18.58 -3.01
CA ARG A 142 14.17 19.21 -3.33
C ARG A 142 15.02 18.34 -4.24
N GLU A 143 15.00 17.03 -4.05
CA GLU A 143 15.70 16.07 -4.94
C GLU A 143 15.11 16.01 -6.35
N THR A 144 13.82 16.32 -6.54
CA THR A 144 13.16 16.31 -7.86
C THR A 144 13.25 17.63 -8.64
N GLY A 145 13.82 18.69 -8.06
CA GLY A 145 13.89 20.01 -8.70
C GLY A 145 12.53 20.72 -8.84
N LEU A 146 11.51 20.30 -8.10
CA LEU A 146 10.17 20.93 -8.09
C LEU A 146 10.05 22.04 -7.03
N ALA A 147 11.16 22.47 -6.42
CA ALA A 147 11.20 23.64 -5.58
C ALA A 147 11.54 24.87 -6.45
N GLN A 148 10.50 25.49 -7.01
CA GLN A 148 10.49 26.91 -7.37
C GLN A 148 9.32 27.58 -6.65
#